data_AF-A0A817GH62-F1
#
_entry.id   AF-A0A817GH62-F1
#
_cell.length_a   1.000
_cell.length_b   1.000
_cell.length_c   1.000
_cell.angle_alpha   90.00
_cell.angle_beta   90.00
_cell.angle_gamma   90.00
#
_symmetry.space_group_name_H-M   'P 1'
#
loop_
_entity.id
_entity.type
_entity.pdbx_description
1 polymer ?
#
loop_
_entity_poly.entity_id
_entity_poly.type
_entity_poly.pdbx_seq_one_letter_code
_entity_poly.pdbx_strand_id
1 'polypeptide(L)'
;MNAFGIDFSSDPLPKHKMSLTDEQINILNFDSVQTFDADQKPLIVNNIDSSTGQSLPSSVSTTAHLMPSAQHMPHQHSITATISNQPQLTTTMNIPSKVIEKSKQALEINVQAEYQQKNPTLTPSLSTVDDDDFIPPEPPPRTDYGKKALALVARNYHQLKFMALCLAFALPLVTAAEEPVPSDAVERIDDDENEVIMMDPKNYYMVYLLQISAFLHSCVAFLMMISYYKLKVPLVIFKREKEIARKLEFEGAWLIDQPSDNNSWILSYLSREWHKLVISSKSFPDSYWDKFVKKKVRNKYSDQFDYDELSRFLGMEKNDTPGKFEIVKPVETGLWGKIKSVDMRYQVWKWGVIFTDNSFLYVFFYFIFSVIGNFSFFVFAIHLLDVAISVKALSTILKSITHNGRQLLLTIMLMAVVVYLYTVIAFNFFRKFYTKEEDEEKEENCKDMFTCFKFHLYSGIRAGGGIGDELESPNGDPLELYRIIFDITFFFFIIVILLAIIQGLIIDAFGDLREQLDSVKETLESKCFICGIGQDYFDKEPHGFETHTTAEHNFANYMFFLTHLLNKPDTEHTGQESYVWEMYQSRRWDFFPIGDCFRRQYEPGGGGATTES
;
A
#
# COMPACT_ATOMS: atom_id res chain seq x y z
N MET A 1 11.74 -39.12 -39.16
CA MET A 1 10.78 -39.86 -40.00
C MET A 1 9.68 -38.89 -40.39
N ASN A 2 9.51 -38.74 -41.70
CA ASN A 2 8.64 -37.76 -42.34
C ASN A 2 7.15 -38.10 -42.28
N ALA A 3 6.36 -37.06 -42.53
CA ALA A 3 5.08 -37.02 -43.24
C ALA A 3 3.80 -37.41 -42.47
N PHE A 4 2.92 -36.42 -42.26
CA PHE A 4 1.77 -36.18 -43.15
C PHE A 4 1.29 -34.73 -42.98
N GLY A 5 1.25 -33.98 -44.08
CA GLY A 5 0.68 -32.65 -44.16
C GLY A 5 -0.68 -32.69 -44.85
N ILE A 6 -1.56 -31.77 -44.46
CA ILE A 6 -2.68 -31.28 -45.26
C ILE A 6 -2.78 -29.78 -44.98
N ASP A 7 -2.48 -28.98 -46.00
CA ASP A 7 -2.71 -27.53 -46.06
C ASP A 7 -4.20 -27.23 -46.26
N PHE A 8 -4.69 -26.18 -45.59
CA PHE A 8 -5.71 -25.29 -46.14
C PHE A 8 -5.35 -23.85 -45.82
N SER A 9 -5.02 -23.12 -46.88
CA SER A 9 -4.74 -21.69 -46.96
C SER A 9 -6.00 -20.88 -46.64
N SER A 10 -5.90 -19.96 -45.68
CA SER A 10 -6.75 -18.76 -45.60
C SER A 10 -5.94 -17.63 -44.96
N ASP A 11 -5.69 -16.58 -45.74
CA ASP A 11 -4.91 -15.40 -45.37
C ASP A 11 -5.39 -14.73 -44.07
N PRO A 12 -4.50 -14.25 -43.19
CA PRO A 12 -4.90 -13.43 -42.06
C PRO A 12 -5.03 -11.96 -42.48
N LEU A 13 -6.24 -11.41 -42.34
CA LEU A 13 -6.53 -9.97 -42.33
C LEU A 13 -5.72 -9.26 -41.23
N PRO A 14 -5.17 -8.05 -41.47
CA PRO A 14 -4.35 -7.35 -40.49
C PRO A 14 -5.24 -6.74 -39.39
N LYS A 15 -5.22 -7.35 -38.20
CA LYS A 15 -5.79 -6.74 -36.99
C LYS A 15 -4.81 -5.73 -36.41
N HIS A 16 -4.80 -4.50 -36.91
CA HIS A 16 -4.22 -3.37 -36.18
C HIS A 16 -5.23 -2.87 -35.13
N LYS A 17 -5.42 -3.64 -34.06
CA LYS A 17 -5.93 -3.08 -32.80
C LYS A 17 -4.71 -2.61 -32.02
N MET A 18 -4.49 -1.30 -31.98
CA MET A 18 -3.59 -0.72 -30.99
C MET A 18 -4.26 -0.95 -29.63
N SER A 19 -3.90 -2.06 -28.97
CA SER A 19 -4.39 -2.32 -27.63
C SER A 19 -3.82 -1.23 -26.73
N LEU A 20 -4.65 -0.72 -25.83
CA LEU A 20 -4.13 -0.05 -24.64
C LEU A 20 -3.04 -0.92 -24.03
N THR A 21 -1.91 -0.34 -23.65
CA THR A 21 -0.91 -1.08 -22.88
C THR A 21 -1.55 -1.52 -21.56
N ASP A 22 -1.21 -2.70 -21.05
CA ASP A 22 -1.73 -3.21 -19.78
C ASP A 22 -1.53 -2.21 -18.62
N GLU A 23 -0.56 -1.30 -18.77
CA GLU A 23 -0.26 -0.20 -17.87
C GLU A 23 -1.33 0.92 -17.88
N GLN A 24 -1.92 1.24 -19.03
CA GLN A 24 -3.02 2.22 -19.13
C GLN A 24 -4.36 1.62 -18.68
N ILE A 25 -4.60 0.33 -18.93
CA ILE A 25 -5.78 -0.38 -18.42
C ILE A 25 -5.73 -0.48 -16.88
N ASN A 26 -4.55 -0.67 -16.30
CA ASN A 26 -4.34 -0.72 -14.85
C ASN A 26 -4.48 0.63 -14.13
N ILE A 27 -4.48 1.77 -14.83
CA ILE A 27 -4.78 3.07 -14.20
C ILE A 27 -6.29 3.35 -14.23
N LEU A 28 -7.02 2.84 -15.23
CA LEU A 28 -8.48 2.93 -15.32
C LEU A 28 -9.20 1.82 -14.50
N ASN A 29 -8.52 0.70 -14.26
CA ASN A 29 -8.86 -0.28 -13.24
C ASN A 29 -8.13 0.07 -11.94
N PHE A 30 -8.85 0.65 -10.98
CA PHE A 30 -8.39 1.09 -9.64
C PHE A 30 -7.70 0.04 -8.72
N ASP A 31 -7.11 -1.02 -9.28
CA ASP A 31 -6.62 -2.20 -8.57
C ASP A 31 -5.09 -2.24 -8.38
N SER A 32 -4.30 -1.34 -8.99
CA SER A 32 -2.84 -1.32 -8.80
C SER A 32 -2.24 -0.03 -8.23
N VAL A 33 -3.02 1.01 -7.96
CA VAL A 33 -2.53 2.15 -7.17
C VAL A 33 -2.49 1.74 -5.70
N GLN A 34 -1.32 1.25 -5.26
CA GLN A 34 -0.95 1.27 -3.85
C GLN A 34 -1.24 2.67 -3.30
N THR A 35 -2.12 2.72 -2.31
CA THR A 35 -2.46 3.86 -1.44
C THR A 35 -1.59 5.10 -1.64
N PHE A 36 -1.98 5.99 -2.56
CA PHE A 36 -1.70 7.41 -2.37
C PHE A 36 -2.70 7.90 -1.32
N ASP A 37 -2.29 7.88 -0.04
CA ASP A 37 -2.99 8.59 1.03
C ASP A 37 -2.97 10.09 0.66
N ALA A 38 -4.07 10.58 0.10
CA ALA A 38 -4.30 11.98 -0.19
C ALA A 38 -4.89 12.66 1.05
N ASP A 39 -4.13 12.82 2.13
CA ASP A 39 -4.61 13.54 3.32
C ASP A 39 -3.45 14.20 4.10
N GLN A 40 -3.01 15.36 3.64
CA GLN A 40 -2.38 16.36 4.51
C GLN A 40 -2.96 17.74 4.23
N LYS A 41 -3.60 18.31 5.25
CA LYS A 41 -3.89 19.74 5.35
C LYS A 41 -2.59 20.41 5.85
N PRO A 42 -2.01 21.42 5.17
CA PRO A 42 -0.86 22.12 5.70
C PRO A 42 -1.27 22.90 6.95
N LEU A 43 -0.49 22.73 8.03
CA LEU A 43 -0.51 23.60 9.21
C LEU A 43 -0.10 25.01 8.77
N ILE A 44 -1.03 25.96 8.88
CA ILE A 44 -0.77 27.39 8.66
C ILE A 44 0.01 27.91 9.87
N VAL A 45 1.29 28.22 9.67
CA VAL A 45 2.04 29.10 10.57
C VAL A 45 1.74 30.53 10.13
N ASN A 46 0.97 31.26 10.93
CA ASN A 46 0.70 32.68 10.70
C ASN A 46 1.97 33.49 11.01
N ASN A 47 2.66 33.98 9.98
CA ASN A 47 3.54 35.14 10.12
C ASN A 47 2.73 36.39 9.81
N ILE A 48 2.62 37.25 10.83
CA ILE A 48 1.99 38.56 10.78
C ILE A 48 2.99 39.53 10.15
N ASP A 49 2.73 39.96 8.92
CA ASP A 49 3.34 41.16 8.37
C ASP A 49 2.42 42.35 8.64
N SER A 50 2.87 43.24 9.53
CA SER A 50 2.31 44.58 9.69
C SER A 50 3.33 45.61 9.21
N SER A 51 2.97 46.31 8.14
CA SER A 51 3.60 47.54 7.66
C SER A 51 3.59 48.66 8.71
N THR A 52 4.69 49.43 8.83
CA THR A 52 4.79 50.92 8.71
C THR A 52 5.93 51.51 9.56
N GLY A 53 6.62 52.52 9.01
CA GLY A 53 7.18 53.63 9.81
C GLY A 53 8.70 53.83 9.86
N GLN A 54 9.21 54.63 8.90
CA GLN A 54 10.26 55.66 8.98
C GLN A 54 11.23 55.72 10.20
N SER A 55 12.55 55.73 9.93
CA SER A 55 13.49 56.87 10.08
C SER A 55 14.96 56.44 10.36
N LEU A 56 15.88 57.07 9.63
CA LEU A 56 17.37 57.05 9.70
C LEU A 56 17.92 57.75 10.99
N PRO A 57 19.26 57.90 11.24
CA PRO A 57 20.48 57.27 10.68
C PRO A 57 21.59 56.90 11.73
N SER A 58 22.78 56.50 11.21
CA SER A 58 24.16 56.68 11.74
C SER A 58 24.72 55.49 12.55
N SER A 59 25.97 55.01 12.44
CA SER A 59 27.23 55.48 11.81
C SER A 59 28.36 54.42 11.95
N VAL A 60 29.49 54.62 11.22
CA VAL A 60 30.91 54.22 11.52
C VAL A 60 31.33 52.75 11.24
N SER A 61 32.05 52.44 10.14
CA SER A 61 33.53 52.39 9.89
C SER A 61 34.23 51.11 10.46
N THR A 62 35.26 50.43 9.91
CA THR A 62 36.36 50.75 8.97
C THR A 62 37.14 49.45 8.56
N THR A 63 37.74 49.45 7.35
CA THR A 63 39.06 48.85 6.88
C THR A 63 39.47 47.38 7.17
N ALA A 64 39.78 46.53 6.16
CA ALA A 64 41.02 46.38 5.32
C ALA A 64 42.21 45.70 6.09
N HIS A 65 43.10 44.82 5.59
CA HIS A 65 43.72 44.58 4.28
C HIS A 65 44.69 43.34 4.35
N LEU A 66 45.07 42.75 3.19
CA LEU A 66 46.39 42.17 2.77
C LEU A 66 46.79 40.66 2.95
N MET A 67 47.26 40.08 1.82
CA MET A 67 48.11 38.87 1.56
C MET A 67 49.64 39.28 1.48
N PRO A 68 50.71 38.49 1.08
CA PRO A 68 50.84 37.16 0.36
C PRO A 68 52.09 36.22 0.65
N SER A 69 52.21 35.10 -0.11
CA SER A 69 53.42 34.33 -0.58
C SER A 69 54.25 33.44 0.41
N ALA A 70 54.93 32.30 0.11
CA ALA A 70 55.08 31.33 -1.01
C ALA A 70 55.96 30.07 -0.60
N GLN A 71 55.92 28.97 -1.39
CA GLN A 71 56.91 27.85 -1.63
C GLN A 71 57.13 26.65 -0.66
N HIS A 72 56.82 25.41 -1.12
CA HIS A 72 57.72 24.24 -1.41
C HIS A 72 56.97 22.87 -1.60
N MET A 73 57.43 22.02 -2.52
CA MET A 73 57.07 20.59 -2.79
C MET A 73 58.22 19.65 -2.34
N PRO A 74 58.12 18.28 -2.21
CA PRO A 74 57.43 17.33 -3.11
C PRO A 74 56.75 16.03 -2.52
N HIS A 75 55.93 15.40 -3.38
CA HIS A 75 55.43 14.00 -3.52
C HIS A 75 55.24 13.02 -2.32
N GLN A 76 53.98 12.60 -2.11
CA GLN A 76 53.57 11.18 -1.93
C GLN A 76 52.08 11.02 -2.32
N HIS A 77 51.77 9.99 -3.10
CA HIS A 77 50.41 9.70 -3.61
C HIS A 77 49.56 9.03 -2.53
N SER A 78 48.50 9.72 -2.07
CA SER A 78 47.34 9.14 -1.38
C SER A 78 46.08 9.64 -2.07
N ILE A 79 45.24 8.71 -2.52
CA ILE A 79 43.94 8.99 -3.12
C ILE A 79 42.95 9.25 -1.97
N THR A 80 42.69 10.53 -1.70
CA THR A 80 41.60 10.97 -0.83
C THR A 80 40.49 11.54 -1.71
N ALA A 81 39.37 10.83 -1.79
CA ALA A 81 38.18 11.29 -2.50
C ALA A 81 37.62 12.55 -1.83
N THR A 82 37.57 13.64 -2.59
CA THR A 82 36.94 14.90 -2.17
C THR A 82 35.43 14.74 -2.29
N ILE A 83 34.73 14.77 -1.15
CA ILE A 83 33.28 14.87 -1.07
C ILE A 83 32.89 16.25 -1.59
N SER A 84 32.31 16.28 -2.79
CA SER A 84 31.66 17.47 -3.34
C SER A 84 30.37 17.73 -2.56
N ASN A 85 30.35 18.83 -1.82
CA ASN A 85 29.14 19.37 -1.19
C ASN A 85 28.17 19.86 -2.28
N GLN A 86 27.17 19.03 -2.58
CA GLN A 86 25.93 19.45 -3.23
C GLN A 86 24.80 19.30 -2.21
N PRO A 87 23.93 20.31 -2.03
CA PRO A 87 22.82 20.20 -1.09
C PRO A 87 21.84 19.12 -1.59
N GLN A 88 21.61 18.12 -0.75
CA GLN A 88 20.59 17.08 -0.93
C GLN A 88 19.22 17.75 -1.04
N LEU A 89 18.68 17.80 -2.26
CA LEU A 89 17.36 18.35 -2.53
C LEU A 89 16.30 17.31 -2.15
N THR A 90 15.82 17.39 -0.91
CA THR A 90 14.65 16.65 -0.44
C THR A 90 13.41 17.24 -1.13
N THR A 91 13.07 16.79 -2.33
CA THR A 91 11.83 17.19 -3.01
C THR A 91 10.77 16.12 -2.80
N THR A 92 9.84 16.42 -1.90
CA THR A 92 8.53 15.76 -1.86
C THR A 92 7.83 15.96 -3.21
N MET A 93 7.28 14.88 -3.78
CA MET A 93 6.34 14.96 -4.92
C MET A 93 5.16 15.87 -4.52
N ASN A 94 5.25 17.15 -4.88
CA ASN A 94 4.11 18.05 -4.89
C ASN A 94 3.54 18.00 -6.31
N ILE A 95 2.34 17.42 -6.44
CA ILE A 95 1.39 17.86 -7.47
C ILE A 95 1.30 19.39 -7.30
N PRO A 96 1.45 20.22 -8.35
CA PRO A 96 1.47 21.66 -8.18
C PRO A 96 0.15 22.14 -7.56
N SER A 97 0.17 22.43 -6.25
CA SER A 97 -0.96 22.88 -5.44
C SER A 97 -1.69 24.09 -6.06
N LYS A 98 -0.98 24.87 -6.88
CA LYS A 98 -1.52 26.01 -7.63
C LYS A 98 -2.63 25.64 -8.62
N VAL A 99 -2.65 24.41 -9.17
CA VAL A 99 -3.69 23.96 -10.11
C VAL A 99 -4.97 23.58 -9.35
N ILE A 100 -4.82 22.90 -8.22
CA ILE A 100 -5.94 22.48 -7.35
C ILE A 100 -6.58 23.70 -6.66
N GLU A 101 -5.76 24.66 -6.20
CA GLU A 101 -6.25 25.85 -5.51
C GLU A 101 -6.97 26.83 -6.44
N LYS A 102 -6.47 27.01 -7.68
CA LYS A 102 -7.19 27.77 -8.72
C LYS A 102 -8.50 27.10 -9.14
N SER A 103 -8.55 25.77 -9.18
CA SER A 103 -9.79 25.02 -9.48
C SER A 103 -10.83 25.13 -8.36
N LYS A 104 -10.41 25.17 -7.09
CA LYS A 104 -11.30 25.42 -5.94
C LYS A 104 -11.88 26.83 -5.91
N GLN A 105 -11.08 27.84 -6.24
CA GLN A 105 -11.56 29.23 -6.28
C GLN A 105 -12.57 29.46 -7.41
N ALA A 106 -12.39 28.82 -8.57
CA ALA A 106 -13.38 28.84 -9.64
C ALA A 106 -14.68 28.10 -9.27
N LEU A 107 -14.58 27.06 -8.45
CA LEU A 107 -15.72 26.27 -7.94
C LEU A 107 -16.60 27.07 -6.97
N GLU A 108 -16.01 27.84 -6.05
CA GLU A 108 -16.76 28.65 -5.07
C GLU A 108 -17.53 29.80 -5.73
N ILE A 109 -17.00 30.41 -6.79
CA ILE A 109 -17.65 31.52 -7.49
C ILE A 109 -18.88 31.04 -8.28
N ASN A 110 -18.81 29.87 -8.93
CA ASN A 110 -19.91 29.33 -9.73
C ASN A 110 -21.06 28.77 -8.87
N VAL A 111 -20.75 28.13 -7.74
CA VAL A 111 -21.78 27.62 -6.80
C VAL A 111 -22.56 28.76 -6.15
N GLN A 112 -21.90 29.88 -5.83
CA GLN A 112 -22.57 31.05 -5.25
C GLN A 112 -23.50 31.75 -6.26
N ALA A 113 -23.15 31.72 -7.55
CA ALA A 113 -23.94 32.33 -8.62
C ALA A 113 -25.23 31.53 -8.91
N GLU A 114 -25.20 30.20 -8.87
CA GLU A 114 -26.40 29.37 -9.06
C GLU A 114 -27.37 29.41 -7.87
N TYR A 115 -26.87 29.63 -6.64
CA TYR A 115 -27.73 29.68 -5.45
C TYR A 115 -28.59 30.95 -5.39
N GLN A 116 -28.13 32.07 -5.96
CA GLN A 116 -28.90 33.32 -5.99
C GLN A 116 -29.97 33.38 -7.09
N GLN A 117 -29.88 32.53 -8.12
CA GLN A 117 -30.86 32.50 -9.21
C GLN A 117 -32.14 31.71 -8.86
N LYS A 118 -32.13 30.84 -7.85
CA LYS A 118 -33.22 29.88 -7.59
C LYS A 118 -34.29 30.31 -6.57
N ASN A 119 -34.17 31.47 -5.90
CA ASN A 119 -35.16 31.89 -4.88
C ASN A 119 -35.48 33.39 -4.91
N PRO A 120 -36.51 33.85 -5.66
CA PRO A 120 -37.16 35.13 -5.41
C PRO A 120 -38.20 35.00 -4.30
N THR A 121 -38.10 35.87 -3.30
CA THR A 121 -38.96 36.06 -2.14
C THR A 121 -40.47 36.04 -2.45
N LEU A 122 -41.27 35.21 -1.76
CA LEU A 122 -42.73 35.36 -1.69
C LEU A 122 -43.24 35.15 -0.24
N THR A 123 -44.00 36.13 0.22
CA THR A 123 -44.71 36.21 1.52
C THR A 123 -45.86 35.20 1.62
N PRO A 124 -46.17 34.61 2.80
CA PRO A 124 -47.32 33.71 2.93
C PRO A 124 -48.60 34.48 3.27
N SER A 125 -49.65 34.27 2.48
CA SER A 125 -51.03 34.64 2.79
C SER A 125 -51.71 33.52 3.60
N LEU A 126 -52.49 33.96 4.59
CA LEU A 126 -53.29 33.20 5.55
C LEU A 126 -54.44 32.43 4.87
N SER A 127 -54.53 31.11 5.06
CA SER A 127 -55.77 30.34 4.90
C SER A 127 -55.82 29.18 5.90
N THR A 128 -57.03 28.95 6.39
CA THR A 128 -57.49 28.13 7.51
C THR A 128 -57.22 26.63 7.35
N VAL A 129 -56.80 25.98 8.45
CA VAL A 129 -56.64 24.53 8.59
C VAL A 129 -57.92 23.94 9.18
N ASP A 130 -58.51 22.96 8.49
CA ASP A 130 -59.51 22.05 9.05
C ASP A 130 -58.81 20.91 9.80
N ASP A 131 -59.29 20.65 11.01
CA ASP A 131 -58.89 19.56 11.90
C ASP A 131 -59.40 18.20 11.38
N ASP A 132 -58.49 17.25 11.12
CA ASP A 132 -58.66 15.80 11.37
C ASP A 132 -57.49 15.01 10.75
N ASP A 133 -56.40 14.82 11.50
CA ASP A 133 -55.48 13.67 11.36
C ASP A 133 -54.58 13.59 12.60
N PHE A 134 -54.98 12.80 13.59
CA PHE A 134 -54.16 12.48 14.76
C PHE A 134 -53.03 11.52 14.35
N ILE A 135 -51.91 12.08 13.87
CA ILE A 135 -50.64 11.37 13.74
C ILE A 135 -50.06 11.23 15.16
N PRO A 136 -49.87 10.01 15.71
CA PRO A 136 -49.20 9.86 16.99
C PRO A 136 -47.78 10.43 16.88
N PRO A 137 -47.27 11.15 17.90
CA PRO A 137 -45.96 11.78 17.81
C PRO A 137 -44.90 10.72 17.49
N GLU A 138 -44.13 10.94 16.41
CA GLU A 138 -42.93 10.16 16.15
C GLU A 138 -42.09 10.14 17.43
N PRO A 139 -41.60 8.96 17.87
CA PRO A 139 -40.70 8.91 19.01
C PRO A 139 -39.49 9.81 18.72
N PRO A 140 -38.99 10.57 19.72
CA PRO A 140 -37.86 11.46 19.51
C PRO A 140 -36.70 10.68 18.89
N PRO A 141 -35.96 11.26 17.92
CA PRO A 141 -34.88 10.56 17.25
C PRO A 141 -33.90 10.08 18.32
N ARG A 142 -33.80 8.76 18.48
CA ARG A 142 -32.89 8.11 19.42
C ARG A 142 -31.50 8.66 19.11
N THR A 143 -30.99 9.50 19.99
CA THR A 143 -29.75 10.24 19.76
C THR A 143 -28.62 9.23 19.60
N ASP A 144 -28.17 9.06 18.35
CA ASP A 144 -27.25 8.01 17.95
C ASP A 144 -25.80 8.40 18.28
N TYR A 145 -25.54 8.63 19.57
CA TYR A 145 -24.23 9.04 20.09
C TYR A 145 -23.14 8.06 19.67
N GLY A 146 -23.46 6.77 19.55
CA GLY A 146 -22.54 5.73 19.09
C GLY A 146 -22.07 5.95 17.64
N LYS A 147 -22.97 6.26 16.71
CA LYS A 147 -22.59 6.57 15.32
C LYS A 147 -21.75 7.84 15.24
N LYS A 148 -22.08 8.88 16.02
CA LYS A 148 -21.29 10.12 16.08
C LYS A 148 -19.89 9.89 16.64
N ALA A 149 -19.77 9.11 17.71
CA ALA A 149 -18.48 8.75 18.31
C ALA A 149 -17.61 7.93 17.33
N LEU A 150 -18.22 6.98 16.62
CA LEU A 150 -17.54 6.15 15.63
C LEU A 150 -17.05 6.97 14.43
N ALA A 151 -17.85 7.95 13.98
CA ALA A 151 -17.46 8.88 12.93
C ALA A 151 -16.29 9.79 13.36
N LEU A 152 -16.27 10.23 14.63
CA LEU A 152 -15.16 11.00 15.19
C LEU A 152 -13.85 10.19 15.18
N VAL A 153 -13.92 8.93 15.63
CA VAL A 153 -12.77 7.99 15.67
C VAL A 153 -12.27 7.70 14.25
N ALA A 154 -13.17 7.52 13.28
CA ALA A 154 -12.82 7.32 11.88
C ALA A 154 -12.12 8.56 11.27
N ARG A 155 -12.63 9.77 11.56
CA ARG A 155 -12.06 11.03 11.05
C ARG A 155 -10.64 11.28 11.53
N ASN A 156 -10.32 10.84 12.75
CA ASN A 156 -9.03 11.10 13.39
C ASN A 156 -8.05 9.92 13.26
N TYR A 157 -8.23 9.02 12.28
CA TYR A 157 -7.39 7.82 12.10
C TYR A 157 -5.87 8.11 12.13
N HIS A 158 -5.40 9.06 11.31
CA HIS A 158 -3.98 9.40 11.24
C HIS A 158 -3.44 10.03 12.53
N GLN A 159 -4.28 10.78 13.25
CA GLN A 159 -3.91 11.35 14.55
C GLN A 159 -3.76 10.24 15.61
N LEU A 160 -4.63 9.23 15.59
CA LEU A 160 -4.50 8.05 16.44
C LEU A 160 -3.22 7.27 16.14
N LYS A 161 -2.85 7.10 14.85
CA LYS A 161 -1.57 6.49 14.47
C LYS A 161 -0.38 7.28 15.01
N PHE A 162 -0.39 8.60 14.84
CA PHE A 162 0.68 9.46 15.35
C PHE A 162 0.78 9.40 16.88
N MET A 163 -0.35 9.42 17.59
CA MET A 163 -0.37 9.25 19.05
C MET A 163 0.18 7.88 19.48
N ALA A 164 -0.18 6.81 18.79
CA ALA A 164 0.35 5.48 19.05
C ALA A 164 1.87 5.47 18.88
N LEU A 165 2.38 6.05 17.78
CA LEU A 165 3.81 6.17 17.52
C LEU A 165 4.53 6.95 18.63
N CYS A 166 4.02 8.11 19.05
CA CYS A 166 4.61 8.89 20.14
C CYS A 166 4.65 8.10 21.46
N LEU A 167 3.57 7.37 21.79
CA LEU A 167 3.52 6.51 22.98
C LEU A 167 4.51 5.34 22.87
N ALA A 168 4.69 4.77 21.67
CA ALA A 168 5.65 3.71 21.41
C ALA A 168 7.10 4.18 21.55
N PHE A 169 7.41 5.46 21.33
CA PHE A 169 8.72 6.04 21.64
C PHE A 169 8.91 6.35 23.12
N ALA A 170 7.86 6.83 23.79
CA ALA A 170 7.94 7.21 25.20
C ALA A 170 8.16 6.01 26.13
N LEU A 171 7.48 4.88 25.87
CA LEU A 171 7.52 3.69 26.72
C LEU A 171 8.95 3.08 26.83
N PRO A 172 9.64 2.73 25.72
CA PRO A 172 10.98 2.16 25.77
C PRO A 172 12.05 3.13 26.28
N LEU A 173 11.88 4.44 26.04
CA LEU A 173 12.82 5.46 26.50
C LEU A 173 12.85 5.55 28.03
N VAL A 174 11.68 5.47 28.67
CA VAL A 174 11.57 5.48 30.14
C VAL A 174 12.14 4.18 30.71
N THR A 175 11.93 3.03 30.06
CA THR A 175 12.53 1.76 30.53
C THR A 175 14.04 1.67 30.32
N ALA A 176 14.59 2.34 29.30
CA ALA A 176 16.02 2.31 28.98
C ALA A 176 16.84 3.33 29.80
N ALA A 177 16.20 4.32 30.42
CA ALA A 177 16.85 5.35 31.21
C ALA A 177 17.22 4.89 32.64
N GLU A 178 16.90 3.66 33.03
CA GLU A 178 17.16 3.12 34.36
C GLU A 178 18.10 1.90 34.28
N GLU A 179 19.14 1.90 35.13
CA GLU A 179 20.13 0.82 35.20
C GLU A 179 19.53 -0.42 35.89
N PRO A 180 19.79 -1.65 35.40
CA PRO A 180 19.50 -2.85 36.16
C PRO A 180 20.34 -2.83 37.44
N VAL A 181 19.69 -2.88 38.60
CA VAL A 181 20.39 -2.95 39.90
C VAL A 181 21.23 -4.23 39.91
N PRO A 182 22.53 -4.18 40.24
CA PRO A 182 23.38 -5.36 40.30
C PRO A 182 22.81 -6.38 41.29
N SER A 183 22.88 -7.65 40.90
CA SER A 183 22.36 -8.85 41.58
C SER A 183 22.78 -9.03 43.04
N ASP A 184 23.74 -8.23 43.52
CA ASP A 184 24.31 -8.35 44.86
C ASP A 184 23.45 -7.68 45.95
N ALA A 185 22.34 -7.04 45.59
CA ALA A 185 21.45 -6.35 46.53
C ALA A 185 20.17 -7.13 46.91
N VAL A 186 19.92 -8.30 46.32
CA VAL A 186 18.70 -9.10 46.57
C VAL A 186 19.07 -10.39 47.32
N GLU A 187 19.38 -10.25 48.62
CA GLU A 187 19.35 -11.42 49.50
C GLU A 187 17.90 -11.81 49.79
N ARG A 188 17.55 -13.05 49.37
CA ARG A 188 16.44 -13.90 49.84
C ARG A 188 15.02 -13.53 49.40
N ILE A 189 14.60 -14.02 48.23
CA ILE A 189 13.35 -14.79 48.07
C ILE A 189 13.62 -15.93 47.06
N ASP A 190 13.18 -17.13 47.42
CA ASP A 190 13.41 -18.42 46.77
C ASP A 190 12.91 -18.52 45.31
N ASP A 191 13.66 -19.25 44.49
CA ASP A 191 13.28 -20.06 43.31
C ASP A 191 11.99 -19.69 42.54
N ASP A 192 12.01 -18.56 41.84
CA ASP A 192 11.34 -18.38 40.54
C ASP A 192 12.09 -17.26 39.81
N GLU A 193 12.61 -17.54 38.60
CA GLU A 193 13.44 -16.69 37.74
C GLU A 193 12.72 -15.43 37.20
N ASN A 194 12.03 -14.69 38.04
CA ASN A 194 11.48 -13.39 37.70
C ASN A 194 12.43 -12.32 38.22
N GLU A 195 13.35 -11.86 37.36
CA GLU A 195 14.01 -10.56 37.54
C GLU A 195 12.93 -9.48 37.57
N VAL A 196 12.38 -9.20 38.75
CA VAL A 196 11.50 -8.06 38.96
C VAL A 196 12.40 -6.84 38.99
N ILE A 197 12.26 -5.97 37.98
CA ILE A 197 12.93 -4.67 37.91
C ILE A 197 12.51 -3.86 39.16
N MET A 198 13.29 -3.92 40.23
CA MET A 198 13.08 -3.11 41.43
C MET A 198 13.66 -1.73 41.17
N MET A 199 12.79 -0.76 40.92
CA MET A 199 13.15 0.64 40.69
C MET A 199 13.71 1.29 41.96
N ASP A 200 14.65 2.23 41.78
CA ASP A 200 15.23 3.04 42.84
C ASP A 200 14.11 3.72 43.67
N PRO A 201 14.13 3.69 45.02
CA PRO A 201 13.01 4.13 45.87
C PRO A 201 12.55 5.59 45.67
N LYS A 202 13.32 6.41 44.95
CA LYS A 202 13.01 7.81 44.63
C LYS A 202 12.00 7.96 43.47
N ASN A 203 11.82 6.94 42.63
CA ASN A 203 11.03 7.01 41.39
C ASN A 203 9.78 6.10 41.38
N TYR A 204 9.20 5.77 42.53
CA TYR A 204 8.04 4.85 42.61
C TYR A 204 6.82 5.28 41.74
N TYR A 205 6.67 6.57 41.45
CA TYR A 205 5.60 7.07 40.57
C TYR A 205 5.78 6.67 39.09
N MET A 206 7.02 6.39 38.65
CA MET A 206 7.32 6.02 37.26
C MET A 206 6.72 4.67 36.88
N VAL A 207 6.67 3.69 37.80
CA VAL A 207 6.00 2.39 37.58
C VAL A 207 4.54 2.59 37.16
N TYR A 208 3.80 3.42 37.88
CA TYR A 208 2.39 3.67 37.58
C TYR A 208 2.21 4.44 36.28
N LEU A 209 3.08 5.40 35.99
CA LEU A 209 3.06 6.12 34.72
C LEU A 209 3.33 5.18 33.53
N LEU A 210 4.24 4.22 33.68
CA LEU A 210 4.51 3.18 32.68
C LEU A 210 3.30 2.25 32.49
N GLN A 211 2.66 1.80 33.56
CA GLN A 211 1.45 0.97 33.47
C GLN A 211 0.28 1.72 32.82
N ILE A 212 0.06 2.98 33.19
CA ILE A 212 -1.00 3.83 32.61
C ILE A 212 -0.71 4.08 31.12
N SER A 213 0.53 4.37 30.76
CA SER A 213 0.91 4.60 29.36
C SER A 213 0.85 3.33 28.50
N ALA A 214 1.20 2.16 29.05
CA ALA A 214 1.03 0.86 28.39
C ALA A 214 -0.46 0.54 28.11
N PHE A 215 -1.31 0.75 29.12
CA PHE A 215 -2.76 0.59 28.98
C PHE A 215 -3.34 1.60 27.97
N LEU A 216 -2.88 2.86 28.01
CA LEU A 216 -3.29 3.88 27.06
C LEU A 216 -2.87 3.51 25.63
N HIS A 217 -1.66 3.00 25.43
CA HIS A 217 -1.17 2.55 24.13
C HIS A 217 -2.06 1.45 23.55
N SER A 218 -2.49 0.50 24.39
CA SER A 218 -3.43 -0.57 24.01
C SER A 218 -4.82 -0.04 23.65
N CYS A 219 -5.31 0.95 24.39
CA CYS A 219 -6.57 1.62 24.07
C CYS A 219 -6.49 2.36 22.73
N VAL A 220 -5.40 3.08 22.46
CA VAL A 220 -5.19 3.77 21.17
C VAL A 220 -5.09 2.75 20.03
N ALA A 221 -4.36 1.64 20.21
CA ALA A 221 -4.29 0.55 19.24
C ALA A 221 -5.66 -0.06 18.91
N PHE A 222 -6.51 -0.24 19.93
CA PHE A 222 -7.89 -0.70 19.74
C PHE A 222 -8.74 0.30 18.96
N LEU A 223 -8.64 1.59 19.30
CA LEU A 223 -9.33 2.67 18.56
C LEU A 223 -8.85 2.76 17.11
N MET A 224 -7.56 2.55 16.85
CA MET A 224 -7.00 2.48 15.49
C MET A 224 -7.63 1.34 14.68
N MET A 225 -7.79 0.16 15.27
CA MET A 225 -8.43 -0.99 14.62
C MET A 225 -9.90 -0.70 14.27
N ILE A 226 -10.67 -0.12 15.20
CA ILE A 226 -12.06 0.28 14.96
C ILE A 226 -12.14 1.35 13.85
N SER A 227 -11.25 2.34 13.91
CA SER A 227 -11.16 3.42 12.93
C SER A 227 -10.87 2.87 11.52
N TYR A 228 -9.91 1.95 11.40
CA TYR A 228 -9.60 1.27 10.14
C TYR A 228 -10.80 0.49 9.59
N TYR A 229 -11.51 -0.25 10.45
CA TYR A 229 -12.70 -1.01 10.07
C TYR A 229 -13.84 -0.13 9.52
N LYS A 230 -13.91 1.14 9.93
CA LYS A 230 -14.95 2.07 9.46
C LYS A 230 -14.54 2.91 8.27
N LEU A 231 -13.26 3.23 8.15
CA LEU A 231 -12.74 4.08 7.09
C LEU A 231 -12.32 3.26 5.86
N LYS A 232 -11.42 2.29 6.03
CA LYS A 232 -10.74 1.61 4.90
C LYS A 232 -11.43 0.30 4.48
N VAL A 233 -11.99 -0.47 5.40
CA VAL A 233 -12.65 -1.76 5.07
C VAL A 233 -13.80 -1.63 4.06
N PRO A 234 -14.72 -0.66 4.15
CA PRO A 234 -15.79 -0.52 3.15
C PRO A 234 -15.24 -0.31 1.73
N LEU A 235 -14.12 0.40 1.59
CA LEU A 235 -13.46 0.60 0.30
C LEU A 235 -12.85 -0.69 -0.25
N VAL A 236 -12.20 -1.48 0.61
CA VAL A 236 -11.63 -2.79 0.23
C VAL A 236 -12.75 -3.75 -0.23
N ILE A 237 -13.85 -3.82 0.52
CA ILE A 237 -15.02 -4.64 0.13
C ILE A 237 -15.63 -4.13 -1.17
N PHE A 238 -15.79 -2.82 -1.33
CA PHE A 238 -16.30 -2.22 -2.56
C PHE A 238 -15.46 -2.58 -3.79
N LYS A 239 -14.12 -2.48 -3.69
CA LYS A 239 -13.21 -2.86 -4.78
C LYS A 239 -13.37 -4.34 -5.15
N ARG A 240 -13.41 -5.22 -4.15
CA ARG A 240 -13.55 -6.66 -4.38
C ARG A 240 -14.91 -7.03 -4.97
N GLU A 241 -16.01 -6.48 -4.47
CA GLU A 241 -17.33 -6.71 -5.06
C GLU A 241 -17.43 -6.17 -6.49
N LYS A 242 -16.85 -4.99 -6.75
CA LYS A 242 -16.79 -4.38 -8.08
C LYS A 242 -16.05 -5.28 -9.07
N GLU A 243 -14.90 -5.85 -8.68
CA GLU A 243 -14.13 -6.78 -9.51
C GLU A 243 -14.94 -8.03 -9.85
N ILE A 244 -15.54 -8.67 -8.83
CA ILE A 244 -16.35 -9.88 -9.01
C ILE A 244 -17.57 -9.61 -9.90
N ALA A 245 -18.28 -8.51 -9.64
CA ALA A 245 -19.44 -8.11 -10.45
C ALA A 245 -19.07 -7.91 -11.92
N ARG A 246 -17.93 -7.27 -12.20
CA ARG A 246 -17.45 -7.02 -13.56
C ARG A 246 -17.04 -8.30 -14.28
N LYS A 247 -16.23 -9.16 -13.64
CA LYS A 247 -15.81 -10.45 -14.21
C LYS A 247 -17.02 -11.34 -14.51
N LEU A 248 -18.03 -11.32 -13.63
CA LEU A 248 -19.27 -12.07 -13.83
C LEU A 248 -20.10 -11.50 -15.00
N GLU A 249 -20.28 -10.19 -15.09
CA GLU A 249 -21.10 -9.55 -16.12
C GLU A 249 -20.46 -9.57 -17.50
N PHE A 250 -19.18 -9.21 -17.62
CA PHE A 250 -18.52 -8.99 -18.91
C PHE A 250 -17.78 -10.21 -19.44
N GLU A 251 -17.04 -10.92 -18.58
CA GLU A 251 -16.22 -12.07 -18.97
C GLU A 251 -16.98 -13.40 -18.86
N GLY A 252 -18.11 -13.43 -18.14
CA GLY A 252 -18.83 -14.68 -17.85
C GLY A 252 -18.00 -15.60 -16.96
N ALA A 253 -17.09 -15.02 -16.16
CA ALA A 253 -16.25 -15.77 -15.24
C ALA A 253 -17.12 -16.62 -14.29
N TRP A 254 -16.66 -17.83 -13.99
CA TRP A 254 -17.37 -18.84 -13.20
C TRP A 254 -18.64 -19.44 -13.84
N LEU A 255 -19.14 -18.89 -14.95
CA LEU A 255 -20.24 -19.44 -15.76
C LEU A 255 -19.72 -20.20 -16.99
N ILE A 256 -18.89 -19.53 -17.80
CA ILE A 256 -18.39 -20.07 -19.08
C ILE A 256 -16.99 -20.66 -18.89
N ASP A 257 -16.07 -19.86 -18.36
CA ASP A 257 -14.68 -20.24 -18.11
C ASP A 257 -14.28 -19.88 -16.68
N GLN A 258 -13.32 -20.63 -16.14
CA GLN A 258 -12.76 -20.34 -14.84
C GLN A 258 -11.50 -19.50 -15.00
N PRO A 259 -11.36 -18.40 -14.25
CA PRO A 259 -10.17 -17.56 -14.36
C PRO A 259 -8.92 -18.39 -14.01
N SER A 260 -7.94 -18.42 -14.92
CA SER A 260 -6.63 -19.03 -14.70
C SER A 260 -5.77 -18.07 -13.88
N ASP A 261 -5.74 -18.25 -12.56
CA ASP A 261 -4.83 -17.49 -11.70
C ASP A 261 -3.41 -18.12 -11.77
N ASN A 262 -2.37 -17.32 -12.04
CA ASN A 262 -0.95 -17.74 -12.04
C ASN A 262 -0.40 -18.15 -10.65
N ASN A 263 -1.26 -18.22 -9.64
CA ASN A 263 -0.91 -18.56 -8.27
C ASN A 263 -0.77 -20.08 -8.10
N SER A 264 -0.17 -20.51 -6.98
CA SER A 264 -0.13 -21.93 -6.59
C SER A 264 -1.52 -22.56 -6.71
N TRP A 265 -1.59 -23.79 -7.23
CA TRP A 265 -2.84 -24.48 -7.57
C TRP A 265 -3.86 -24.51 -6.42
N ILE A 266 -3.38 -24.60 -5.17
CA ILE A 266 -4.21 -24.60 -3.94
C ILE A 266 -4.88 -23.24 -3.73
N LEU A 267 -4.13 -22.14 -3.90
CA LEU A 267 -4.64 -20.79 -3.69
C LEU A 267 -5.67 -20.41 -4.76
N SER A 268 -5.45 -20.82 -6.01
CA SER A 268 -6.41 -20.63 -7.09
C SER A 268 -7.72 -21.39 -6.81
N TYR A 269 -7.63 -22.66 -6.38
CA TYR A 269 -8.80 -23.45 -6.01
C TYR A 269 -9.61 -22.78 -4.89
N LEU A 270 -8.93 -22.31 -3.83
CA LEU A 270 -9.58 -21.69 -2.68
C LEU A 270 -10.25 -20.35 -3.05
N SER A 271 -9.56 -19.51 -3.84
CA SER A 271 -10.09 -18.23 -4.34
C SER A 271 -11.40 -18.44 -5.12
N ARG A 272 -11.43 -19.45 -6.00
CA ARG A 272 -12.61 -19.80 -6.81
C ARG A 272 -13.81 -20.16 -5.95
N GLU A 273 -13.65 -21.06 -5.00
CA GLU A 273 -14.75 -21.48 -4.12
C GLU A 273 -15.20 -20.32 -3.20
N TRP A 274 -14.26 -19.45 -2.80
CA TRP A 274 -14.56 -18.25 -2.03
C TRP A 274 -15.42 -17.25 -2.82
N HIS A 275 -15.16 -17.08 -4.13
CA HIS A 275 -15.98 -16.22 -4.99
C HIS A 275 -17.36 -16.81 -5.27
N LYS A 276 -17.46 -18.13 -5.50
CA LYS A 276 -18.76 -18.81 -5.66
C LYS A 276 -19.65 -18.66 -4.42
N LEU A 277 -19.04 -18.69 -3.23
CA LEU A 277 -19.76 -18.49 -1.98
C LEU A 277 -20.51 -17.14 -1.96
N VAL A 278 -19.85 -16.05 -2.36
CA VAL A 278 -20.48 -14.71 -2.37
C VAL A 278 -21.47 -14.53 -3.51
N ILE A 279 -21.20 -15.07 -4.70
CA ILE A 279 -22.12 -14.97 -5.84
C ILE A 279 -23.48 -15.62 -5.52
N SER A 280 -23.45 -16.76 -4.81
CA SER A 280 -24.66 -17.48 -4.37
C SER A 280 -25.34 -16.86 -3.14
N SER A 281 -24.75 -15.83 -2.51
CA SER A 281 -25.32 -15.17 -1.34
C SER A 281 -26.44 -14.22 -1.73
N LYS A 282 -27.49 -14.06 -0.92
CA LYS A 282 -28.64 -13.20 -1.25
C LYS A 282 -28.28 -11.73 -1.15
N SER A 283 -27.38 -11.38 -0.24
CA SER A 283 -26.96 -9.99 0.00
C SER A 283 -26.04 -9.42 -1.08
N PHE A 284 -25.41 -10.25 -1.92
CA PHE A 284 -24.51 -9.77 -2.96
C PHE A 284 -25.29 -9.11 -4.12
N PRO A 285 -24.91 -7.90 -4.59
CA PRO A 285 -23.89 -6.99 -4.02
C PRO A 285 -24.43 -6.03 -2.95
N ASP A 286 -23.73 -5.89 -1.81
CA ASP A 286 -24.17 -5.06 -0.68
C ASP A 286 -23.44 -3.70 -0.60
N SER A 287 -22.13 -3.64 -0.90
CA SER A 287 -21.35 -2.40 -0.90
C SER A 287 -21.21 -1.77 -2.28
N TYR A 288 -21.21 -2.56 -3.35
CA TYR A 288 -21.13 -2.07 -4.73
C TYR A 288 -22.41 -1.32 -5.15
N TRP A 289 -22.25 -0.32 -6.02
CA TRP A 289 -23.32 0.64 -6.35
C TRP A 289 -24.40 0.03 -7.25
N ASP A 290 -24.03 -0.84 -8.21
CA ASP A 290 -24.99 -1.50 -9.08
C ASP A 290 -25.62 -2.70 -8.37
N LYS A 291 -26.86 -2.53 -7.89
CA LYS A 291 -27.64 -3.58 -7.20
C LYS A 291 -28.29 -4.58 -8.14
N PHE A 292 -28.28 -4.32 -9.45
CA PHE A 292 -29.00 -5.11 -10.44
C PHE A 292 -28.10 -6.05 -11.24
N VAL A 293 -26.82 -6.17 -10.88
CA VAL A 293 -25.82 -7.04 -11.55
C VAL A 293 -26.35 -8.46 -11.77
N LYS A 294 -26.94 -9.11 -10.77
CA LYS A 294 -27.49 -10.47 -10.91
C LYS A 294 -28.58 -10.57 -11.98
N LYS A 295 -29.43 -9.54 -12.08
CA LYS A 295 -30.49 -9.49 -13.10
C LYS A 295 -29.89 -9.24 -14.50
N LYS A 296 -28.89 -8.38 -14.61
CA LYS A 296 -28.16 -8.12 -15.86
C LYS A 296 -27.43 -9.37 -16.36
N VAL A 297 -26.71 -10.07 -15.49
CA VAL A 297 -26.04 -11.35 -15.79
C VAL A 297 -27.06 -12.39 -16.25
N ARG A 298 -28.18 -12.53 -15.53
CA ARG A 298 -29.24 -13.46 -15.92
C ARG A 298 -29.81 -13.17 -17.31
N ASN A 299 -30.08 -11.91 -17.62
CA ASN A 299 -30.62 -11.51 -18.92
C ASN A 299 -29.61 -11.61 -20.05
N LYS A 300 -28.31 -11.42 -19.77
CA LYS A 300 -27.25 -11.47 -20.78
C LYS A 300 -26.90 -12.90 -21.19
N TYR A 301 -26.93 -13.83 -20.25
CA TYR A 301 -26.57 -15.25 -20.47
C TYR A 301 -27.78 -16.19 -20.54
N SER A 302 -29.01 -15.66 -20.58
CA SER A 302 -30.25 -16.47 -20.68
C SER A 302 -30.34 -17.32 -21.94
N ASP A 303 -29.65 -16.89 -23.01
CA ASP A 303 -29.69 -17.60 -24.29
C ASP A 303 -28.73 -18.80 -24.31
N GLN A 304 -27.69 -18.78 -23.46
CA GLN A 304 -26.66 -19.83 -23.39
C GLN A 304 -26.94 -20.86 -22.29
N PHE A 305 -27.57 -20.45 -21.19
CA PHE A 305 -27.82 -21.28 -20.01
C PHE A 305 -29.30 -21.31 -19.65
N ASP A 306 -29.76 -22.41 -19.05
CA ASP A 306 -31.14 -22.51 -18.57
C ASP A 306 -31.43 -21.49 -17.47
N TYR A 307 -32.61 -20.88 -17.54
CA TYR A 307 -33.02 -19.76 -16.69
C TYR A 307 -33.08 -20.15 -15.21
N ASP A 308 -33.56 -21.36 -14.92
CA ASP A 308 -33.69 -21.88 -13.56
C ASP A 308 -32.34 -22.25 -12.94
N GLU A 309 -31.42 -22.79 -13.73
CA GLU A 309 -30.06 -23.12 -13.29
C GLU A 309 -29.26 -21.87 -12.96
N LEU A 310 -29.31 -20.86 -13.84
CA LEU A 310 -28.64 -19.58 -13.65
C LEU A 310 -29.18 -18.82 -12.43
N SER A 311 -30.50 -18.87 -12.21
CA SER A 311 -31.13 -18.27 -11.02
C SER A 311 -30.70 -18.97 -9.73
N ARG A 312 -30.57 -20.30 -9.75
CA ARG A 312 -30.08 -21.08 -8.61
C ARG A 312 -28.61 -20.80 -8.31
N PHE A 313 -27.76 -20.69 -9.34
CA PHE A 313 -26.34 -20.36 -9.19
C PHE A 313 -26.13 -18.98 -8.56
N LEU A 314 -26.87 -17.97 -9.03
CA LEU A 314 -26.83 -16.60 -8.50
C LEU A 314 -27.54 -16.45 -7.14
N GLY A 315 -28.13 -17.53 -6.61
CA GLY A 315 -28.86 -17.50 -5.34
C GLY A 315 -30.11 -16.63 -5.35
N MET A 316 -30.74 -16.42 -6.51
CA MET A 316 -32.01 -15.70 -6.65
C MET A 316 -33.18 -16.64 -6.33
N GLU A 317 -34.20 -16.15 -5.65
CA GLU A 317 -35.40 -16.94 -5.37
C GLU A 317 -36.33 -16.96 -6.59
N LYS A 318 -37.13 -18.02 -6.74
CA LYS A 318 -38.09 -18.18 -7.85
C LYS A 318 -39.14 -17.06 -7.92
N ASN A 319 -39.29 -16.28 -6.84
CA ASN A 319 -40.26 -15.20 -6.70
C ASN A 319 -39.67 -13.80 -7.02
N ASP A 320 -38.39 -13.68 -7.36
CA ASP A 320 -37.77 -12.42 -7.85
C ASP A 320 -38.15 -12.11 -9.31
N THR A 321 -39.45 -12.24 -9.60
CA THR A 321 -40.12 -11.75 -10.82
C THR A 321 -40.16 -10.21 -10.84
N PRO A 322 -40.15 -9.58 -12.03
CA PRO A 322 -40.20 -8.12 -12.14
C PRO A 322 -41.50 -7.57 -11.55
N GLY A 323 -41.40 -6.60 -10.63
CA GLY A 323 -42.52 -5.76 -10.20
C GLY A 323 -43.10 -6.01 -8.80
N LYS A 324 -42.62 -6.97 -8.02
CA LYS A 324 -43.12 -7.20 -6.64
C LYS A 324 -42.09 -6.77 -5.59
N PHE A 325 -42.05 -5.47 -5.28
CA PHE A 325 -41.33 -4.96 -4.11
C PHE A 325 -42.21 -5.16 -2.88
N GLU A 326 -42.11 -6.33 -2.25
CA GLU A 326 -42.77 -6.56 -0.97
C GLU A 326 -41.92 -5.91 0.13
N ILE A 327 -42.41 -4.80 0.69
CA ILE A 327 -41.85 -4.22 1.91
C ILE A 327 -42.12 -5.22 3.03
N VAL A 328 -41.17 -6.12 3.27
CA VAL A 328 -41.18 -6.95 4.47
C VAL A 328 -40.99 -6.00 5.65
N LYS A 329 -42.08 -5.68 6.35
CA LYS A 329 -42.04 -4.97 7.63
C LYS A 329 -41.06 -5.73 8.53
N PRO A 330 -40.09 -5.07 9.18
CA PRO A 330 -39.17 -5.75 10.08
C PRO A 330 -39.98 -6.31 11.24
N VAL A 331 -40.18 -7.64 11.24
CA VAL A 331 -40.74 -8.33 12.41
C VAL A 331 -39.79 -8.06 13.56
N GLU A 332 -40.30 -7.46 14.64
CA GLU A 332 -39.57 -7.27 15.89
C GLU A 332 -39.22 -8.65 16.48
N THR A 333 -38.15 -9.23 15.98
CA THR A 333 -37.52 -10.40 16.57
C THR A 333 -36.37 -9.91 17.43
N GLY A 334 -36.28 -10.46 18.64
CA GLY A 334 -35.18 -10.20 19.57
C GLY A 334 -33.81 -10.47 18.95
N LEU A 335 -32.73 -10.18 19.68
CA LEU A 335 -31.34 -10.27 19.22
C LEU A 335 -31.03 -11.55 18.41
N TRP A 336 -31.56 -12.70 18.84
CA TRP A 336 -31.41 -14.00 18.19
C TRP A 336 -32.09 -14.12 16.81
N GLY A 337 -33.25 -13.48 16.62
CA GLY A 337 -33.91 -13.44 15.32
C GLY A 337 -33.18 -12.53 14.32
N LYS A 338 -32.62 -11.42 14.81
CA LYS A 338 -31.72 -10.56 14.01
C LYS A 338 -30.44 -11.28 13.58
N ILE A 339 -29.87 -12.13 14.43
CA ILE A 339 -28.68 -12.92 14.07
C ILE A 339 -29.03 -13.98 13.01
N LYS A 340 -30.21 -14.61 13.11
CA LYS A 340 -30.66 -15.61 12.14
C LYS A 340 -31.09 -15.01 10.79
N SER A 341 -31.49 -13.74 10.75
CA SER A 341 -31.84 -13.04 9.50
C SER A 341 -30.63 -12.52 8.71
N VAL A 342 -29.42 -12.61 9.26
CA VAL A 342 -28.18 -12.19 8.59
C VAL A 342 -27.70 -13.28 7.64
N ASP A 343 -27.34 -12.90 6.41
CA ASP A 343 -26.75 -13.82 5.42
C ASP A 343 -25.34 -14.25 5.85
N MET A 344 -25.25 -15.41 6.49
CA MET A 344 -23.99 -15.97 6.98
C MET A 344 -22.99 -16.23 5.87
N ARG A 345 -23.42 -16.52 4.62
CA ARG A 345 -22.49 -16.75 3.50
C ARG A 345 -21.75 -15.46 3.15
N TYR A 346 -22.51 -14.37 3.07
CA TYR A 346 -21.94 -13.05 2.80
C TYR A 346 -21.03 -12.58 3.95
N GLN A 347 -21.43 -12.78 5.20
CA GLN A 347 -20.59 -12.39 6.34
C GLN A 347 -19.28 -13.19 6.40
N VAL A 348 -19.32 -14.50 6.21
CA VAL A 348 -18.11 -15.34 6.19
C VAL A 348 -17.17 -14.87 5.08
N TRP A 349 -17.69 -14.64 3.87
CA TRP A 349 -16.92 -14.08 2.76
C TRP A 349 -16.28 -12.73 3.13
N LYS A 350 -17.07 -11.81 3.69
CA LYS A 350 -16.62 -10.47 4.11
C LYS A 350 -15.49 -10.55 5.13
N TRP A 351 -15.61 -11.40 6.15
CA TRP A 351 -14.54 -11.61 7.13
C TRP A 351 -13.28 -12.16 6.47
N GLY A 352 -13.39 -13.11 5.53
CA GLY A 352 -12.21 -13.60 4.80
C GLY A 352 -11.54 -12.52 3.95
N VAL A 353 -12.31 -11.63 3.30
CA VAL A 353 -11.72 -10.49 2.57
C VAL A 353 -11.00 -9.54 3.53
N ILE A 354 -11.56 -9.29 4.73
CA ILE A 354 -10.92 -8.44 5.75
C ILE A 354 -9.62 -9.07 6.28
N PHE A 355 -9.63 -10.37 6.58
CA PHE A 355 -8.45 -11.07 7.10
C PHE A 355 -7.38 -11.37 6.05
N THR A 356 -7.68 -11.22 4.75
CA THR A 356 -6.69 -11.35 3.67
C THR A 356 -6.08 -10.01 3.27
N ASP A 357 -6.61 -8.89 3.77
CA ASP A 357 -6.04 -7.56 3.55
C ASP A 357 -4.80 -7.35 4.44
N ASN A 358 -3.64 -7.18 3.80
CA ASN A 358 -2.36 -6.99 4.49
C ASN A 358 -2.38 -5.78 5.44
N SER A 359 -3.09 -4.71 5.04
CA SER A 359 -3.19 -3.48 5.84
C SER A 359 -4.03 -3.67 7.10
N PHE A 360 -5.14 -4.42 7.03
CA PHE A 360 -5.91 -4.82 8.21
C PHE A 360 -5.11 -5.73 9.12
N LEU A 361 -4.46 -6.76 8.56
CA LEU A 361 -3.62 -7.70 9.33
C LEU A 361 -2.53 -6.96 10.11
N TYR A 362 -1.88 -5.98 9.50
CA TYR A 362 -0.90 -5.14 10.18
C TYR A 362 -1.47 -4.47 11.43
N VAL A 363 -2.61 -3.78 11.30
CA VAL A 363 -3.27 -3.09 12.43
C VAL A 363 -3.78 -4.09 13.48
N PHE A 364 -4.24 -5.26 13.04
CA PHE A 364 -4.68 -6.34 13.92
C PHE A 364 -3.53 -6.89 14.77
N PHE A 365 -2.40 -7.26 14.15
CA PHE A 365 -1.22 -7.73 14.89
C PHE A 365 -0.62 -6.64 15.78
N TYR A 366 -0.63 -5.39 15.33
CA TYR A 366 -0.24 -4.24 16.16
C TYR A 366 -1.04 -4.20 17.47
N PHE A 367 -2.37 -4.38 17.40
CA PHE A 367 -3.23 -4.46 18.58
C PHE A 367 -2.92 -5.69 19.45
N ILE A 368 -2.74 -6.88 18.86
CA ILE A 368 -2.39 -8.09 19.61
C ILE A 368 -1.07 -7.92 20.37
N PHE A 369 -0.02 -7.42 19.73
CA PHE A 369 1.25 -7.14 20.40
C PHE A 369 1.11 -6.07 21.48
N SER A 370 0.23 -5.09 21.29
CA SER A 370 -0.03 -4.05 22.30
C SER A 370 -0.69 -4.63 23.55
N VAL A 371 -1.67 -5.53 23.37
CA VAL A 371 -2.28 -6.28 24.49
C VAL A 371 -1.23 -7.14 25.21
N ILE A 372 -0.41 -7.88 24.45
CA ILE A 372 0.69 -8.70 25.01
C ILE A 372 1.70 -7.82 25.77
N GLY A 373 1.98 -6.61 25.29
CA GLY A 373 2.87 -5.65 25.94
C GLY A 373 2.47 -5.24 27.36
N ASN A 374 1.18 -5.32 27.72
CA ASN A 374 0.76 -5.08 29.11
C ASN A 374 1.26 -6.15 30.07
N PHE A 375 1.56 -7.37 29.58
CA PHE A 375 2.13 -8.44 30.39
C PHE A 375 3.66 -8.36 30.44
N SER A 376 4.30 -7.86 29.38
CA SER A 376 5.76 -7.68 29.32
C SER A 376 6.13 -6.40 28.57
N PHE A 377 6.74 -5.45 29.28
CA PHE A 377 7.10 -4.14 28.73
C PHE A 377 8.08 -4.22 27.53
N PHE A 378 8.91 -5.27 27.45
CA PHE A 378 9.84 -5.48 26.34
C PHE A 378 9.15 -5.57 24.98
N VAL A 379 7.92 -6.09 24.93
CA VAL A 379 7.17 -6.24 23.68
C VAL A 379 6.83 -4.88 23.06
N PHE A 380 6.76 -3.80 23.85
CA PHE A 380 6.56 -2.44 23.31
C PHE A 380 7.74 -1.95 22.46
N ALA A 381 8.94 -2.54 22.58
CA ALA A 381 10.05 -2.22 21.69
C ALA A 381 9.76 -2.64 20.23
N ILE A 382 8.94 -3.67 20.01
CA ILE A 382 8.55 -4.11 18.66
C ILE A 382 7.70 -3.03 17.97
N HIS A 383 6.87 -2.30 18.72
CA HIS A 383 6.04 -1.21 18.16
C HIS A 383 6.88 -0.06 17.59
N LEU A 384 8.14 0.10 17.99
CA LEU A 384 9.05 1.07 17.37
C LEU A 384 9.29 0.80 15.87
N LEU A 385 9.19 -0.46 15.43
CA LEU A 385 9.35 -0.81 14.01
C LEU A 385 8.27 -0.16 13.13
N ASP A 386 7.13 0.28 13.70
CA ASP A 386 6.09 1.02 12.97
C ASP A 386 6.62 2.32 12.35
N VAL A 387 7.68 2.94 12.93
CA VAL A 387 8.29 4.14 12.36
C VAL A 387 8.83 3.89 10.94
N ALA A 388 9.38 2.70 10.69
CA ALA A 388 9.97 2.34 9.40
C ALA A 388 8.91 2.21 8.30
N ILE A 389 7.68 1.84 8.66
CA ILE A 389 6.55 1.68 7.72
C ILE A 389 5.77 3.00 7.59
N SER A 390 5.67 3.77 8.67
CA SER A 390 4.89 5.01 8.72
C SER A 390 5.56 6.17 7.96
N VAL A 391 6.89 6.20 7.89
CA VAL A 391 7.64 7.23 7.14
C VAL A 391 7.83 6.80 5.69
N LYS A 392 7.34 7.59 4.74
CA LYS A 392 7.40 7.28 3.29
C LYS A 392 8.82 6.96 2.79
N ALA A 393 9.83 7.72 3.25
CA ALA A 393 11.22 7.48 2.89
C ALA A 393 11.72 6.11 3.37
N LEU A 394 11.43 5.74 4.62
CA LEU A 394 11.83 4.44 5.20
C LEU A 394 11.05 3.27 4.61
N SER A 395 9.76 3.46 4.31
CA SER A 395 8.94 2.46 3.64
C SER A 395 9.48 2.14 2.24
N THR A 396 10.02 3.15 1.54
CA THR A 396 10.67 2.96 0.23
C THR A 396 11.92 2.08 0.36
N ILE A 397 12.71 2.26 1.41
CA ILE A 397 13.89 1.43 1.72
C ILE A 397 13.48 -0.02 2.03
N LEU A 398 12.40 -0.23 2.80
CA LEU A 398 11.90 -1.58 3.06
C LEU A 398 11.34 -2.23 1.78
N LYS A 399 10.69 -1.43 0.93
CA LYS A 399 10.13 -1.88 -0.35
C LYS A 399 11.22 -2.29 -1.33
N SER A 400 12.37 -1.61 -1.39
CA SER A 400 13.47 -2.03 -2.27
C SER A 400 14.01 -3.41 -1.89
N ILE A 401 14.23 -3.68 -0.59
CA ILE A 401 14.70 -5.00 -0.12
C ILE A 401 13.67 -6.10 -0.46
N THR A 402 12.38 -5.79 -0.38
CA THR A 402 11.30 -6.77 -0.63
C THR A 402 10.92 -6.89 -2.11
N HIS A 403 11.30 -5.93 -2.98
CA HIS A 403 10.98 -5.92 -4.41
C HIS A 403 11.52 -7.17 -5.12
N ASN A 404 12.78 -7.52 -4.85
CA ASN A 404 13.45 -8.69 -5.41
C ASN A 404 13.50 -9.87 -4.42
N GLY A 405 12.55 -9.92 -3.47
CA GLY A 405 12.56 -10.84 -2.33
C GLY A 405 12.63 -12.32 -2.72
N ARG A 406 12.02 -12.73 -3.85
CA ARG A 406 12.14 -14.10 -4.36
C ARG A 406 13.57 -14.45 -4.76
N GLN A 407 14.27 -13.56 -5.45
CA GLN A 407 15.66 -13.76 -5.84
C GLN A 407 16.59 -13.77 -4.62
N LEU A 408 16.35 -12.84 -3.67
CA LEU A 408 17.08 -12.79 -2.40
C LEU A 408 16.92 -14.10 -1.61
N LEU A 409 15.69 -14.61 -1.47
CA LEU A 409 15.41 -15.87 -0.78
C LEU A 409 16.09 -17.07 -1.47
N LEU A 410 16.03 -17.14 -2.80
CA LEU A 410 16.71 -18.20 -3.57
C LEU A 410 18.23 -18.14 -3.38
N THR A 411 18.80 -16.94 -3.29
CA THR A 411 20.24 -16.74 -3.06
C THR A 411 20.66 -17.15 -1.65
N ILE A 412 19.86 -16.81 -0.63
CA ILE A 412 20.08 -17.27 0.75
C ILE A 412 19.96 -18.80 0.84
N MET A 413 19.00 -19.40 0.13
CA MET A 413 18.85 -20.85 0.05
C MET A 413 20.08 -21.49 -0.62
N LEU A 414 20.58 -20.93 -1.72
CA LEU A 414 21.80 -21.39 -2.39
C LEU A 414 23.01 -21.32 -1.44
N MET A 415 23.16 -20.21 -0.71
CA MET A 415 24.20 -20.05 0.30
C MET A 415 24.12 -21.13 1.38
N ALA A 416 22.93 -21.39 1.93
CA ALA A 416 22.74 -22.45 2.92
C ALA A 416 23.11 -23.85 2.37
N VAL A 417 22.79 -24.14 1.11
CA VAL A 417 23.19 -25.40 0.46
C VAL A 417 24.70 -25.50 0.30
N VAL A 418 25.38 -24.43 -0.14
CA VAL A 418 26.85 -24.41 -0.27
C VAL A 418 27.51 -24.60 1.09
N VAL A 419 27.06 -23.88 2.11
CA VAL A 419 27.54 -24.01 3.50
C VAL A 419 27.32 -25.43 4.04
N TYR A 420 26.19 -26.05 3.72
CA TYR A 420 25.92 -27.43 4.09
C TYR A 420 26.91 -28.41 3.44
N LEU A 421 27.25 -28.24 2.16
CA LEU A 421 28.28 -29.06 1.50
C LEU A 421 29.64 -28.94 2.19
N TYR A 422 30.07 -27.73 2.53
CA TYR A 422 31.30 -27.50 3.32
C TYR A 422 31.20 -28.16 4.71
N THR A 423 30.03 -28.12 5.34
CA THR A 423 29.78 -28.79 6.63
C THR A 423 29.94 -30.31 6.51
N VAL A 424 29.41 -30.94 5.45
CA VAL A 424 29.55 -32.40 5.25
C VAL A 424 31.01 -32.78 5.08
N ILE A 425 31.79 -31.99 4.33
CA ILE A 425 33.23 -32.21 4.15
C ILE A 425 33.95 -32.05 5.49
N ALA A 426 33.67 -30.98 6.23
CA ALA A 426 34.25 -30.73 7.55
C ALA A 426 33.95 -31.84 8.55
N PHE A 427 32.69 -32.30 8.62
CA PHE A 427 32.24 -33.33 9.54
C PHE A 427 32.92 -34.69 9.29
N ASN A 428 33.15 -35.05 8.03
CA ASN A 428 33.76 -36.34 7.69
C ASN A 428 35.29 -36.32 7.78
N PHE A 429 35.95 -35.23 7.36
CA PHE A 429 37.40 -35.19 7.21
C PHE A 429 38.13 -34.35 8.27
N PHE A 430 37.51 -33.28 8.76
CA PHE A 430 38.16 -32.27 9.60
C PHE A 430 37.61 -32.18 11.02
N ARG A 431 36.82 -33.17 11.48
CA ARG A 431 36.14 -33.16 12.79
C ARG A 431 37.05 -32.83 13.99
N LYS A 432 38.31 -33.28 13.94
CA LYS A 432 39.32 -33.04 14.99
C LYS A 432 39.59 -31.54 15.23
N PHE A 433 39.53 -30.71 14.19
CA PHE A 433 39.84 -29.28 14.25
C PHE A 433 38.70 -28.41 14.80
N TYR A 434 37.52 -29.00 15.03
CA TYR A 434 36.33 -28.30 15.56
C TYR A 434 36.17 -28.52 17.07
N THR A 435 37.21 -28.99 17.73
CA THR A 435 37.31 -29.07 19.17
C THR A 435 38.16 -27.91 19.64
N LYS A 436 37.61 -27.07 20.52
CA LYS A 436 38.41 -26.10 21.29
C LYS A 436 38.60 -26.65 22.69
N GLU A 437 39.82 -26.57 23.20
CA GLU A 437 40.12 -26.89 24.60
C GLU A 437 40.33 -25.57 25.36
N GLU A 438 39.26 -25.02 25.95
CA GLU A 438 39.33 -23.88 26.87
C GLU A 438 38.99 -24.39 28.28
N ASP A 439 39.90 -24.14 29.24
CA ASP A 439 39.70 -24.26 30.70
C ASP A 439 38.90 -25.49 31.20
N GLU A 440 39.45 -26.69 30.97
CA GLU A 440 38.96 -27.99 31.47
C GLU A 440 37.61 -28.50 30.91
N GLU A 441 36.91 -27.73 30.06
CA GLU A 441 35.73 -28.18 29.31
C GLU A 441 36.00 -28.27 27.80
N LYS A 442 35.82 -29.47 27.24
CA LYS A 442 36.03 -29.73 25.82
C LYS A 442 34.80 -29.31 25.00
N GLU A 443 34.85 -28.11 24.42
CA GLU A 443 33.78 -27.61 23.56
C GLU A 443 33.95 -28.12 22.13
N GLU A 444 33.28 -29.23 21.81
CA GLU A 444 33.29 -29.77 20.46
C GLU A 444 32.14 -29.15 19.65
N ASN A 445 32.48 -28.20 18.77
CA ASN A 445 31.55 -27.48 17.90
C ASN A 445 30.97 -28.36 16.77
N CYS A 446 31.49 -29.57 16.60
CA CYS A 446 31.08 -30.53 15.55
C CYS A 446 30.85 -31.95 16.13
N LYS A 447 29.97 -32.07 17.14
CA LYS A 447 29.47 -33.37 17.66
C LYS A 447 28.47 -34.02 16.72
N ASP A 448 27.42 -33.28 16.39
CA ASP A 448 26.35 -33.68 15.48
C ASP A 448 26.42 -32.89 14.18
N MET A 449 25.92 -33.47 13.09
CA MET A 449 25.87 -32.80 11.79
C MET A 449 25.13 -31.45 11.86
N PHE A 450 24.03 -31.38 12.62
CA PHE A 450 23.26 -30.15 12.77
C PHE A 450 24.01 -29.08 13.57
N THR A 451 24.74 -29.46 14.63
CA THR A 451 25.57 -28.53 15.43
C THR A 451 26.73 -27.99 14.59
N CYS A 452 27.36 -28.87 13.80
CA CYS A 452 28.41 -28.48 12.86
C CYS A 452 27.89 -27.53 11.78
N PHE A 453 26.68 -27.77 11.24
CA PHE A 453 26.04 -26.87 10.27
C PHE A 453 25.72 -25.51 10.88
N LYS A 454 25.14 -25.47 12.09
CA LYS A 454 24.89 -24.23 12.83
C LYS A 454 26.17 -23.42 13.03
N PHE A 455 27.26 -24.08 13.39
CA PHE A 455 28.56 -23.43 13.57
C PHE A 455 29.08 -22.78 12.28
N HIS A 456 29.03 -23.49 11.14
CA HIS A 456 29.44 -22.92 9.85
C HIS A 456 28.52 -21.79 9.38
N LEU A 457 27.22 -21.91 9.61
CA LEU A 457 26.24 -20.90 9.21
C LEU A 457 26.36 -19.62 10.06
N TYR A 458 26.55 -19.76 11.37
CA TYR A 458 26.63 -18.63 12.31
C TYR A 458 28.03 -18.02 12.40
N SER A 459 29.04 -18.81 12.80
CA SER A 459 30.40 -18.31 13.00
C SER A 459 31.15 -18.20 11.66
N GLY A 460 31.00 -19.18 10.78
CA GLY A 460 31.72 -19.21 9.50
C GLY A 460 31.38 -18.06 8.55
N ILE A 461 30.10 -17.72 8.38
CA ILE A 461 29.67 -16.62 7.49
C ILE A 461 29.93 -15.25 8.11
N ARG A 462 29.89 -15.15 9.44
CA ARG A 462 30.05 -13.88 10.17
C ARG A 462 31.52 -13.51 10.41
N ALA A 463 32.41 -14.49 10.49
CA ALA A 463 33.84 -14.26 10.56
C ALA A 463 34.33 -13.63 9.24
N GLY A 464 34.95 -12.45 9.34
CA GLY A 464 35.32 -11.64 8.18
C GLY A 464 36.30 -12.32 7.21
N GLY A 465 37.15 -13.23 7.70
CA GLY A 465 38.05 -14.08 6.91
C GLY A 465 37.53 -15.49 6.62
N GLY A 466 36.28 -15.78 6.98
CA GLY A 466 35.67 -17.10 6.82
C GLY A 466 35.94 -18.05 8.00
N ILE A 467 35.70 -19.35 7.81
CA ILE A 467 35.74 -20.34 8.88
C ILE A 467 37.14 -20.55 9.50
N GLY A 468 38.20 -20.20 8.75
CA GLY A 468 39.58 -20.33 9.21
C GLY A 468 39.95 -19.39 10.37
N ASP A 469 39.24 -18.27 10.55
CA ASP A 469 39.48 -17.33 11.65
C ASP A 469 39.03 -17.89 13.01
N GLU A 470 38.04 -18.78 13.01
CA GLU A 470 37.44 -19.32 14.23
C GLU A 470 38.09 -20.63 14.68
N LEU A 471 38.75 -21.33 13.76
CA LEU A 471 39.33 -22.65 14.00
C LEU A 471 40.81 -22.55 14.35
N GLU A 472 41.32 -23.57 15.05
CA GLU A 472 42.73 -23.62 15.43
C GLU A 472 43.65 -23.69 14.21
N SER A 473 44.89 -23.20 14.39
CA SER A 473 45.88 -23.19 13.31
C SER A 473 46.16 -24.60 12.80
N PRO A 474 46.23 -24.81 11.47
CA PRO A 474 46.40 -26.15 10.88
C PRO A 474 47.82 -26.71 10.98
N ASN A 475 48.75 -25.97 11.61
CA ASN A 475 50.18 -26.28 11.62
C ASN A 475 50.47 -27.60 12.35
N GLY A 476 51.15 -28.53 11.67
CA GLY A 476 51.66 -29.76 12.30
C GLY A 476 50.77 -30.99 12.19
N ASP A 477 49.63 -30.93 11.49
CA ASP A 477 48.80 -32.10 11.18
C ASP A 477 49.01 -32.60 9.73
N PRO A 478 48.90 -33.91 9.45
CA PRO A 478 49.08 -34.47 8.09
C PRO A 478 48.13 -33.92 7.02
N LEU A 479 47.02 -33.29 7.43
CA LEU A 479 45.98 -32.72 6.57
C LEU A 479 46.10 -31.20 6.40
N GLU A 480 47.20 -30.59 6.84
CA GLU A 480 47.44 -29.14 6.81
C GLU A 480 47.13 -28.49 5.45
N LEU A 481 47.67 -29.05 4.35
CA LEU A 481 47.45 -28.51 3.01
C LEU A 481 45.97 -28.55 2.59
N TYR A 482 45.28 -29.66 2.87
CA TYR A 482 43.86 -29.80 2.53
C TYR A 482 42.99 -28.86 3.34
N ARG A 483 43.40 -28.59 4.59
CA ARG A 483 42.70 -27.65 5.45
C ARG A 483 42.87 -26.20 4.98
N ILE A 484 44.08 -25.79 4.61
CA ILE A 484 44.32 -24.44 4.06
C ILE A 484 43.50 -24.23 2.78
N ILE A 485 43.43 -25.22 1.88
CA ILE A 485 42.61 -25.14 0.67
C ILE A 485 41.12 -25.03 1.04
N PHE A 486 40.66 -25.79 2.02
CA PHE A 486 39.28 -25.73 2.51
C PHE A 486 38.93 -24.33 3.04
N ASP A 487 39.79 -23.72 3.87
CA ASP A 487 39.54 -22.40 4.46
C ASP A 487 39.55 -21.29 3.39
N ILE A 488 40.51 -21.32 2.46
CA ILE A 488 40.60 -20.35 1.35
C ILE A 488 39.41 -20.45 0.41
N THR A 489 38.99 -21.67 0.05
CA THR A 489 37.84 -21.87 -0.84
C THR A 489 36.53 -21.47 -0.16
N PHE A 490 36.38 -21.77 1.14
CA PHE A 490 35.24 -21.30 1.93
C PHE A 490 35.15 -19.76 1.92
N PHE A 491 36.26 -19.07 2.21
CA PHE A 491 36.33 -17.61 2.18
C PHE A 491 35.98 -17.04 0.80
N PHE A 492 36.59 -17.55 -0.26
CA PHE A 492 36.36 -17.04 -1.61
C PHE A 492 34.92 -17.25 -2.10
N PHE A 493 34.37 -18.46 -1.95
CA PHE A 493 33.04 -18.74 -2.48
C PHE A 493 31.92 -18.13 -1.63
N ILE A 494 31.98 -18.22 -0.30
CA ILE A 494 30.87 -17.79 0.56
C ILE A 494 30.97 -16.30 0.89
N ILE A 495 32.14 -15.83 1.32
CA ILE A 495 32.30 -14.44 1.76
C ILE A 495 32.47 -13.52 0.56
N VAL A 496 33.43 -13.80 -0.33
CA VAL A 496 33.74 -12.88 -1.45
C VAL A 496 32.67 -12.91 -2.54
N ILE A 497 32.18 -14.09 -2.94
CA ILE A 497 31.21 -14.20 -4.03
C ILE A 497 29.76 -14.10 -3.50
N LEU A 498 29.33 -15.01 -2.63
CA LEU A 498 27.89 -15.10 -2.28
C LEU A 498 27.37 -13.89 -1.48
N LEU A 499 28.13 -13.36 -0.50
CA LEU A 499 27.70 -12.12 0.20
C LEU A 499 27.72 -10.90 -0.72
N ALA A 500 28.68 -10.81 -1.65
CA ALA A 500 28.72 -9.72 -2.63
C ALA A 500 27.53 -9.78 -3.59
N ILE A 501 27.07 -10.98 -3.99
CA ILE A 501 25.83 -11.13 -4.77
C ILE A 501 24.62 -10.64 -3.98
N ILE A 502 24.49 -10.98 -2.69
CA ILE A 502 23.38 -10.51 -1.85
C ILE A 502 23.37 -8.98 -1.76
N GLN A 503 24.52 -8.36 -1.50
CA GLN A 503 24.65 -6.89 -1.47
C GLN A 503 24.36 -6.28 -2.85
N GLY A 504 24.84 -6.91 -3.92
CA GLY A 504 24.59 -6.51 -5.31
C GLY A 504 23.10 -6.49 -5.66
N LEU A 505 22.35 -7.54 -5.30
CA LEU A 505 20.90 -7.61 -5.51
C LEU A 505 20.13 -6.52 -4.76
N ILE A 506 20.59 -6.14 -3.56
CA ILE A 506 20.00 -5.03 -2.80
C ILE A 506 20.26 -3.69 -3.50
N ILE A 507 21.50 -3.45 -3.96
CA ILE A 507 21.87 -2.22 -4.68
C ILE A 507 21.08 -2.11 -6.00
N ASP A 508 20.95 -3.20 -6.73
CA ASP A 508 20.19 -3.29 -7.97
C ASP A 508 18.72 -2.92 -7.75
N ALA A 509 18.09 -3.48 -6.71
CA ALA A 509 16.72 -3.15 -6.34
C ALA A 509 16.53 -1.67 -5.95
N PHE A 510 17.54 -1.03 -5.35
CA PHE A 510 17.52 0.42 -5.10
C PHE A 510 17.66 1.24 -6.39
N GLY A 511 18.47 0.75 -7.34
CA GLY A 511 18.61 1.33 -8.67
C GLY A 511 17.29 1.31 -9.44
N ASP A 512 16.67 0.13 -9.55
CA ASP A 512 15.40 -0.09 -10.24
C ASP A 512 14.29 0.83 -9.72
N LEU A 513 14.13 0.90 -8.39
CA LEU A 513 13.06 1.68 -7.78
C LEU A 513 13.22 3.19 -8.05
N ARG A 514 14.46 3.66 -8.17
CA ARG A 514 14.77 5.04 -8.55
C ARG A 514 14.45 5.28 -10.02
N GLU A 515 14.85 4.38 -10.91
CA GLU A 515 14.56 4.47 -12.34
C GLU A 515 13.05 4.46 -12.63
N GLN A 516 12.27 3.65 -11.91
CA GLN A 516 10.80 3.67 -12.00
C GLN A 516 10.21 5.03 -11.59
N LEU A 517 10.70 5.64 -10.51
CA LEU A 517 10.23 6.96 -10.09
C LEU A 517 10.60 8.06 -11.09
N ASP A 518 11.83 8.00 -11.60
CA ASP A 518 12.33 8.98 -12.56
C ASP A 518 11.61 8.85 -13.93
N SER A 519 11.36 7.64 -14.41
CA SER A 519 10.64 7.39 -15.67
C SER A 519 9.15 7.79 -15.63
N VAL A 520 8.46 7.60 -14.49
CA VAL A 520 7.08 8.08 -14.32
C VAL A 520 7.05 9.61 -14.36
N LYS A 521 8.01 10.27 -13.71
CA LYS A 521 8.11 11.72 -13.73
C LYS A 521 8.41 12.24 -15.14
N GLU A 522 9.40 11.67 -15.80
CA GLU A 522 9.76 12.03 -17.18
C GLU A 522 8.59 11.82 -18.14
N THR A 523 7.83 10.74 -17.97
CA THR A 523 6.62 10.49 -18.77
C THR A 523 5.56 11.58 -18.59
N LEU A 524 5.32 12.05 -17.36
CA LEU A 524 4.34 13.10 -17.10
C LEU A 524 4.78 14.49 -17.63
N GLU A 525 6.10 14.72 -17.68
CA GLU A 525 6.68 15.96 -18.19
C GLU A 525 6.80 15.96 -19.72
N SER A 526 7.07 14.81 -20.34
CA SER A 526 7.37 14.69 -21.78
C SER A 526 6.18 14.36 -22.68
N LYS A 527 5.08 13.80 -22.15
CA LYS A 527 3.90 13.44 -22.96
C LYS A 527 2.60 13.69 -22.20
N CYS A 528 1.54 14.04 -22.94
CA CYS A 528 0.23 14.20 -22.33
C CYS A 528 -0.35 12.84 -21.93
N PHE A 529 -0.79 12.70 -20.68
CA PHE A 529 -1.33 11.44 -20.15
C PHE A 529 -2.56 10.91 -20.91
N ILE A 530 -3.41 11.82 -21.43
CA ILE A 530 -4.67 11.45 -22.07
C ILE A 530 -4.49 11.06 -23.54
N CYS A 531 -3.84 11.92 -24.34
CA CYS A 531 -3.68 11.67 -25.77
C CYS A 531 -2.37 10.99 -26.16
N GLY A 532 -1.38 10.95 -25.27
CA GLY A 532 -0.08 10.35 -25.53
C GLY A 532 0.82 11.14 -26.49
N ILE A 533 0.41 12.33 -26.93
CA ILE A 533 1.22 13.21 -27.78
C ILE A 533 2.32 13.85 -26.94
N GLY A 534 3.54 13.87 -27.49
CA GLY A 534 4.73 14.43 -26.84
C GLY A 534 4.71 15.95 -26.74
N GLN A 535 5.47 16.47 -25.76
CA GLN A 535 5.65 17.89 -25.51
C GLN A 535 6.24 18.62 -26.72
N ASP A 536 7.13 17.95 -27.46
CA ASP A 536 7.78 18.43 -28.69
C ASP A 536 6.78 18.90 -29.75
N TYR A 537 5.62 18.26 -29.84
CA TYR A 537 4.56 18.68 -30.75
C TYR A 537 3.88 19.98 -30.31
N PHE A 538 3.63 20.15 -29.01
CA PHE A 538 2.88 21.28 -28.47
C PHE A 538 3.73 22.54 -28.27
N ASP A 539 5.02 22.36 -27.96
CA ASP A 539 5.96 23.45 -27.70
C ASP A 539 6.48 24.14 -28.98
N LYS A 540 5.90 23.82 -30.14
CA LYS A 540 5.95 24.70 -31.32
C LYS A 540 5.40 26.09 -31.00
N GLU A 541 4.43 26.16 -30.10
CA GLU A 541 3.89 27.39 -29.53
C GLU A 541 4.43 27.58 -28.10
N PRO A 542 4.73 28.82 -27.68
CA PRO A 542 5.26 29.08 -26.35
C PRO A 542 4.27 28.63 -25.27
N HIS A 543 4.74 27.83 -24.30
CA HIS A 543 3.91 27.23 -23.24
C HIS A 543 2.73 26.38 -23.77
N GLY A 544 2.87 25.80 -24.97
CA GLY A 544 1.83 25.01 -25.60
C GLY A 544 1.49 23.75 -24.80
N PHE A 545 2.49 23.03 -24.29
CA PHE A 545 2.25 21.80 -23.53
C PHE A 545 1.59 22.04 -22.18
N GLU A 546 2.01 23.07 -21.44
CA GLU A 546 1.39 23.45 -20.16
C GLU A 546 -0.08 23.86 -20.36
N THR A 547 -0.36 24.62 -21.42
CA THR A 547 -1.74 25.00 -21.77
C THR A 547 -2.59 23.77 -22.15
N HIS A 548 -2.03 22.86 -22.94
CA HIS A 548 -2.71 21.63 -23.33
C HIS A 548 -3.06 20.75 -22.12
N THR A 549 -2.13 20.54 -21.19
CA THR A 549 -2.35 19.69 -20.00
C THR A 549 -3.26 20.32 -18.95
N THR A 550 -3.29 21.66 -18.85
CA THR A 550 -4.09 22.36 -17.82
C THR A 550 -5.49 22.77 -18.29
N ALA A 551 -5.66 23.13 -19.57
CA ALA A 551 -6.92 23.63 -20.12
C ALA A 551 -7.65 22.61 -21.00
N GLU A 552 -6.95 21.93 -21.92
CA GLU A 552 -7.57 20.99 -22.86
C GLU A 552 -7.73 19.59 -22.24
N HIS A 553 -6.62 18.97 -21.85
CA HIS A 553 -6.55 17.61 -21.29
C HIS A 553 -6.22 17.62 -19.80
N ASN A 554 -7.00 18.40 -19.04
CA ASN A 554 -6.92 18.36 -17.60
C ASN A 554 -7.52 17.04 -17.07
N PHE A 555 -6.68 16.20 -16.47
CA PHE A 555 -7.10 14.89 -15.94
C PHE A 555 -8.26 15.00 -14.92
N ALA A 556 -8.33 16.07 -14.14
CA ALA A 556 -9.39 16.26 -13.14
C ALA A 556 -10.75 16.52 -13.78
N ASN A 557 -10.79 17.21 -14.93
CA ASN A 557 -12.03 17.49 -15.64
C ASN A 557 -12.73 16.21 -16.12
N TYR A 558 -11.99 15.16 -16.48
CA TYR A 558 -12.56 13.86 -16.83
C TYR A 558 -13.31 13.23 -15.64
N MET A 559 -12.75 13.32 -14.44
CA MET A 559 -13.40 12.82 -13.22
C MET A 559 -14.65 13.63 -12.88
N PHE A 560 -14.59 14.96 -13.01
CA PHE A 560 -15.76 15.82 -12.80
C PHE A 560 -16.85 15.57 -13.84
N PHE A 561 -16.48 15.36 -15.10
CA PHE A 561 -17.42 15.03 -16.17
C PHE A 561 -18.14 13.69 -15.92
N LEU A 562 -17.40 12.64 -15.52
CA LEU A 562 -18.04 11.36 -15.15
C LEU A 562 -18.96 11.51 -13.94
N THR A 563 -18.58 12.31 -12.94
CA THR A 563 -19.43 12.60 -11.77
C THR A 563 -20.67 13.39 -12.16
N HIS A 564 -20.55 14.33 -13.11
CA HIS A 564 -21.66 15.08 -13.67
C HIS A 564 -22.67 14.14 -14.37
N LEU A 565 -22.17 13.23 -15.22
CA LEU A 565 -23.03 12.24 -15.88
C LEU A 565 -23.75 11.33 -14.87
N LEU A 566 -23.07 10.90 -13.80
CA LEU A 566 -23.67 10.02 -12.78
C LEU A 566 -24.78 10.69 -11.96
N ASN A 567 -24.70 12.01 -11.73
CA ASN A 567 -25.67 12.74 -10.91
C ASN A 567 -26.84 13.31 -11.75
N LYS A 568 -26.67 13.40 -13.06
CA LYS A 568 -27.68 13.93 -13.99
C LYS A 568 -28.63 12.80 -14.40
N PRO A 569 -29.95 13.03 -14.45
CA PRO A 569 -30.90 12.00 -14.86
C PRO A 569 -30.75 11.65 -16.35
N ASP A 570 -30.96 10.37 -16.69
CA ASP A 570 -30.78 9.82 -18.04
C ASP A 570 -31.54 10.61 -19.14
N THR A 571 -32.69 11.20 -18.79
CA THR A 571 -33.56 11.95 -19.72
C THR A 571 -33.06 13.35 -20.07
N GLU A 572 -32.14 13.91 -19.28
CA GLU A 572 -31.61 15.26 -19.49
C GLU A 572 -30.25 15.27 -20.16
N HIS A 573 -29.71 14.10 -20.51
CA HIS A 573 -28.46 14.01 -21.23
C HIS A 573 -28.55 14.69 -22.59
N THR A 574 -27.55 15.49 -22.92
CA THR A 574 -27.37 16.01 -24.28
C THR A 574 -26.94 14.88 -25.22
N GLY A 575 -27.06 15.04 -26.54
CA GLY A 575 -26.71 13.96 -27.48
C GLY A 575 -25.28 13.43 -27.33
N GLN A 576 -24.31 14.31 -27.02
CA GLN A 576 -22.93 13.91 -26.76
C GLN A 576 -22.78 13.19 -25.40
N GLU A 577 -23.47 13.67 -24.36
CA GLU A 577 -23.50 13.01 -23.06
C GLU A 577 -24.13 11.62 -23.13
N SER A 578 -25.23 11.46 -23.86
CA SER A 578 -25.89 10.16 -24.08
C SER A 578 -24.95 9.18 -24.78
N TYR A 579 -24.18 9.64 -25.78
CA TYR A 579 -23.19 8.81 -26.46
C TYR A 579 -22.10 8.32 -25.48
N VAL A 580 -21.53 9.21 -24.67
CA VAL A 580 -20.51 8.82 -23.68
C VAL A 580 -21.11 7.92 -22.59
N TRP A 581 -22.35 8.18 -22.17
CA TRP A 581 -23.06 7.36 -21.18
C TRP A 581 -23.30 5.93 -21.67
N GLU A 582 -23.71 5.76 -22.93
CA GLU A 582 -23.86 4.45 -23.57
C GLU A 582 -22.52 3.70 -23.64
N MET A 583 -21.45 4.39 -24.04
CA MET A 583 -20.09 3.83 -24.07
C MET A 583 -19.62 3.42 -22.66
N TYR A 584 -19.88 4.27 -21.66
CA TYR A 584 -19.54 4.01 -20.26
C TYR A 584 -20.27 2.78 -19.70
N GLN A 585 -21.57 2.64 -19.99
CA GLN A 585 -22.36 1.45 -19.62
C GLN A 585 -21.87 0.20 -20.33
N SER A 586 -21.53 0.32 -21.62
CA SER A 586 -20.97 -0.76 -22.44
C SER A 586 -19.52 -1.12 -22.12
N ARG A 587 -18.87 -0.37 -21.22
CA ARG A 587 -17.44 -0.49 -20.87
C ARG A 587 -16.51 -0.36 -22.08
N ARG A 588 -16.89 0.48 -23.04
CA ARG A 588 -16.04 0.88 -24.16
C ARG A 588 -15.41 2.24 -23.86
N TRP A 589 -14.12 2.37 -24.12
CA TRP A 589 -13.32 3.56 -23.77
C TRP A 589 -12.90 4.35 -25.02
N ASP A 590 -13.53 4.09 -26.16
CA ASP A 590 -13.16 4.64 -27.47
C ASP A 590 -13.41 6.16 -27.58
N PHE A 591 -14.12 6.74 -26.62
CA PHE A 591 -14.37 8.20 -26.57
C PHE A 591 -13.16 9.01 -26.08
N PHE A 592 -12.12 8.36 -25.52
CA PHE A 592 -10.90 9.06 -25.16
C PHE A 592 -10.08 9.43 -26.40
N PRO A 593 -9.52 10.64 -26.49
CA PRO A 593 -8.79 11.11 -27.65
C PRO A 593 -7.35 10.55 -27.67
N ILE A 594 -7.20 9.23 -27.80
CA ILE A 594 -5.89 8.57 -27.83
C ILE A 594 -5.21 8.84 -29.18
N GLY A 595 -3.99 9.37 -29.14
CA GLY A 595 -3.21 9.70 -30.34
C GLY A 595 -3.65 10.98 -31.05
N ASP A 596 -4.70 11.65 -30.59
CA ASP A 596 -5.25 12.84 -31.23
C ASP A 596 -5.60 13.93 -30.21
N CYS A 597 -5.72 15.18 -30.67
CA CYS A 597 -6.17 16.29 -29.84
C CYS A 597 -6.84 17.35 -30.70
N PHE A 598 -7.63 18.22 -30.08
CA PHE A 598 -8.38 19.24 -30.80
C PHE A 598 -7.48 20.05 -31.75
N ARG A 599 -6.32 20.53 -31.28
CA ARG A 599 -5.36 21.26 -32.13
C ARG A 599 -4.92 20.47 -33.38
N ARG A 600 -4.58 19.20 -33.20
CA ARG A 600 -4.06 18.33 -34.27
C ARG A 600 -5.10 18.06 -35.35
N GLN A 601 -6.38 17.96 -34.99
CA GLN A 601 -7.47 17.78 -35.94
C GLN A 601 -7.69 18.97 -36.87
N TYR A 602 -7.42 20.19 -36.40
CA TYR A 602 -7.62 21.42 -37.16
C TYR A 602 -6.36 21.92 -37.90
N GLU A 603 -5.21 21.26 -37.75
CA GLU A 603 -4.02 21.58 -38.54
C GLU A 603 -4.20 21.15 -40.01
N PRO A 604 -3.83 21.98 -40.99
CA PRO A 604 -3.92 21.62 -42.41
C PRO A 604 -2.97 20.44 -42.71
N GLY A 605 -3.55 19.26 -42.88
CA GLY A 605 -2.84 17.99 -43.06
C GLY A 605 -3.01 16.98 -41.91
N GLY A 606 -3.68 17.36 -40.80
CA GLY A 606 -3.94 16.50 -39.64
C GLY A 606 -5.25 15.69 -39.71
N GLY A 607 -6.12 15.98 -40.68
CA GLY A 607 -7.35 15.22 -40.90
C GLY A 607 -7.14 14.05 -41.85
N GLY A 608 -6.94 12.84 -41.31
CA GLY A 608 -7.16 11.60 -42.06
C GLY A 608 -6.12 10.50 -41.88
N ALA A 609 -6.22 9.75 -40.79
CA ALA A 609 -5.83 8.35 -40.63
C ALA A 609 -6.40 7.92 -39.27
N THR A 610 -7.38 7.04 -39.08
CA THR A 610 -7.88 5.90 -39.84
C THR A 610 -9.32 5.61 -39.39
N THR A 611 -10.30 5.77 -40.28
CA THR A 611 -11.50 4.93 -40.29
C THR A 611 -11.55 4.31 -41.68
N GLU A 612 -10.78 3.25 -41.87
CA GLU A 612 -11.01 2.33 -42.98
C GLU A 612 -12.16 1.39 -42.60
N SER A 613 -13.02 1.22 -43.58
CA SER A 613 -14.28 0.47 -43.66
C SER A 613 -14.25 -0.96 -43.13
#